data_AF-A0A7X7PC44-F1
#
_entry.id   AF-A0A7X7PC44-F1
#
_cell.length_a   1.000
_cell.length_b   1.000
_cell.length_c   1.000
_cell.angle_alpha   90.00
_cell.angle_beta   90.00
_cell.angle_gamma   90.00
#
_symmetry.space_group_name_H-M   'P 1'
#
loop_
_entity.id
_entity.type
_entity.pdbx_description
1 polymer ?
#
loop_
_entity_poly.entity_id
_entity_poly.type
_entity_poly.pdbx_seq_one_letter_code
_entity_poly.pdbx_strand_id
1 'polypeptide(L)' 'MIFSRFESIGTYLPSRVVTTEELIGQLATPPSFDFTAITGVQERRFRGEDEDSFSMACLAAEECLNKS' A
#
# COMPACT_ATOMS: atom_id res chain seq x y z
N MET A 1 -17.25 22.83 -24.30
CA MET A 1 -17.35 21.52 -23.64
C MET A 1 -16.31 21.52 -22.53
N ILE A 2 -16.70 21.24 -21.28
CA ILE A 2 -15.78 21.21 -20.14
C ILE A 2 -15.31 19.75 -20.00
N PHE A 3 -14.00 19.54 -19.90
CA PHE A 3 -13.42 18.21 -19.72
C PHE A 3 -12.78 18.12 -18.33
N SER A 4 -13.11 17.06 -17.59
CA SER A 4 -12.43 16.74 -16.36
C SER A 4 -11.04 16.19 -16.66
N ARG A 5 -10.04 16.60 -15.87
CA ARG A 5 -8.69 16.05 -15.85
C ARG A 5 -8.24 15.90 -14.41
N PHE A 6 -7.36 14.94 -14.14
CA PHE A 6 -6.64 14.95 -12.86
C PHE A 6 -5.74 16.19 -12.83
N GLU A 7 -5.90 17.00 -11.81
CA GLU A 7 -5.10 18.21 -11.58
C GLU A 7 -3.91 17.89 -10.69
N SER A 8 -4.14 17.11 -9.63
CA SER A 8 -3.13 16.53 -8.75
C SER A 8 -3.55 15.13 -8.30
N ILE A 9 -2.60 14.36 -7.76
CA ILE A 9 -2.84 13.04 -7.17
C ILE A 9 -2.08 12.97 -5.86
N GLY A 10 -2.79 12.56 -4.81
CA GLY A 10 -2.23 12.31 -3.50
C GLY A 10 -2.10 10.84 -3.17
N THR A 11 -1.09 10.49 -2.39
CA THR A 11 -0.85 9.12 -1.93
C THR A 11 -0.46 9.10 -0.46
N TYR A 12 -0.90 8.04 0.23
CA TYR A 12 -0.45 7.71 1.56
C TYR A 12 -0.19 6.21 1.64
N LEU A 13 0.89 5.85 2.33
CA LEU A 13 1.27 4.47 2.56
C LEU A 13 1.68 4.32 4.02
N PRO A 14 1.15 3.31 4.75
CA PRO A 14 1.61 2.99 6.08
C PRO A 14 3.13 2.87 6.15
N SER A 15 3.71 3.27 7.28
CA SER A 15 5.18 3.31 7.46
C SER A 15 5.79 1.91 7.54
N ARG A 16 5.06 0.94 8.12
CA ARG A 16 5.55 -0.43 8.29
C ARG A 16 5.59 -1.17 6.96
N VAL A 17 6.78 -1.60 6.57
CA VAL A 17 7.03 -2.47 5.42
C VAL A 17 7.09 -3.93 5.90
N VAL A 18 6.46 -4.83 5.17
CA VAL A 18 6.48 -6.28 5.40
C VAL A 18 6.92 -6.97 4.11
N THR A 19 8.00 -7.75 4.16
CA THR A 19 8.50 -8.43 2.96
C THR A 19 7.67 -9.69 2.65
N THR A 20 7.75 -10.16 1.41
CA THR A 20 7.17 -11.47 1.06
C THR A 20 7.86 -12.59 1.81
N GLU A 21 9.18 -12.53 1.96
CA GLU A 21 9.95 -13.51 2.74
C GLU A 21 9.48 -13.58 4.21
N GLU A 22 9.34 -12.43 4.88
CA GLU A 22 8.87 -12.34 6.27
C GLU A 22 7.47 -12.96 6.42
N LEU A 23 6.55 -12.64 5.51
CA LEU A 23 5.18 -13.14 5.60
C LEU A 23 5.08 -14.63 5.29
N ILE A 24 5.80 -15.11 4.28
CA ILE A 24 5.82 -16.54 3.92
C ILE A 24 6.47 -17.36 5.05
N GLY A 25 7.48 -16.82 5.73
CA GLY A 25 8.10 -17.46 6.90
C GLY A 25 7.15 -17.65 8.10
N GLN A 26 6.02 -16.95 8.14
CA GLN A 26 5.00 -17.10 9.19
C GLN A 26 3.94 -18.16 8.85
N LEU A 27 3.94 -18.69 7.63
CA LEU A 27 2.99 -19.73 7.23
C LEU A 27 3.34 -21.05 7.92
N ALA A 28 2.32 -21.72 8.47
CA ALA A 28 2.48 -23.05 9.07
C ALA A 28 3.03 -24.09 8.07
N THR A 29 2.71 -23.91 6.79
CA THR A 29 3.24 -24.72 5.69
C THR A 29 3.74 -23.79 4.60
N PRO A 30 5.03 -23.85 4.23
CA PRO A 30 5.57 -23.03 3.16
C PRO A 30 4.98 -23.44 1.80
N PRO A 31 4.74 -22.48 0.88
CA PRO A 31 4.31 -22.79 -0.47
C PRO A 31 5.39 -23.58 -1.22
N SER A 32 4.97 -24.45 -2.14
CA SER A 32 5.87 -25.27 -2.96
C SER A 32 6.48 -24.52 -4.14
N PHE A 33 6.14 -23.24 -4.32
CA PHE A 33 6.54 -22.40 -5.43
C PHE A 33 7.07 -21.07 -4.92
N ASP A 34 7.85 -20.39 -5.77
CA ASP A 34 8.33 -19.05 -5.48
C ASP A 34 7.18 -18.03 -5.60
N PHE A 35 6.71 -17.54 -4.45
CA PHE A 35 5.61 -16.59 -4.37
C PHE A 35 5.96 -15.24 -5.01
N THR A 36 7.21 -14.80 -4.88
CA THR A 36 7.69 -13.53 -5.45
C THR A 36 7.77 -13.64 -6.96
N ALA A 37 8.24 -14.77 -7.50
CA ALA A 37 8.31 -14.99 -8.94
C ALA A 37 6.94 -15.04 -9.62
N ILE A 38 5.92 -15.60 -8.95
CA ILE A 38 4.57 -15.69 -9.51
C ILE A 38 3.81 -14.36 -9.40
N THR A 39 3.91 -13.66 -8.26
CA THR A 39 3.09 -12.47 -7.98
C THR A 39 3.78 -11.15 -8.32
N GLY A 40 5.11 -11.14 -8.39
CA GLY A 40 5.92 -9.92 -8.48
C GLY A 40 5.93 -9.08 -7.20
N VAL A 41 5.25 -9.50 -6.13
CA VAL A 41 5.15 -8.74 -4.88
C VAL A 41 6.37 -9.02 -4.03
N GLN A 42 7.24 -8.01 -3.88
CA GLN A 42 8.43 -8.10 -3.03
C GLN A 42 8.13 -7.69 -1.58
N GLU A 43 7.30 -6.67 -1.41
CA GLU A 43 6.93 -6.11 -0.13
C GLU A 43 5.52 -5.52 -0.16
N ARG A 44 4.96 -5.26 1.02
CA ARG A 44 3.67 -4.61 1.22
C ARG A 44 3.72 -3.69 2.43
N ARG A 45 2.80 -2.73 2.47
CA ARG A 45 2.63 -1.85 3.63
C ARG A 45 1.58 -2.43 4.57
N PHE A 46 1.89 -2.45 5.86
CA PHE A 46 0.99 -2.96 6.89
C PHE A 46 0.53 -1.80 7.77
N ARG A 47 -0.77 -1.69 8.00
CA ARG A 47 -1.34 -0.58 8.75
C ARG A 47 -0.83 -0.55 10.20
N GLY A 48 -0.66 0.65 10.74
CA GLY A 48 -0.50 0.89 12.17
C GLY A 48 -1.77 0.58 12.97
N GLU A 49 -1.65 0.59 14.29
CA GLU A 49 -2.81 0.35 15.19
C GLU A 49 -3.85 1.47 15.09
N ASP A 50 -3.40 2.71 14.91
CA ASP A 50 -4.24 3.91 14.78
C ASP A 50 -4.64 4.23 13.32
N GLU A 51 -4.31 3.34 12.37
CA GLU A 51 -4.60 3.53 10.95
C GLU A 51 -5.81 2.68 10.53
N ASP A 52 -6.75 3.29 9.82
CA ASP A 52 -7.85 2.62 9.17
C ASP A 52 -8.05 3.17 7.75
N SER A 53 -9.03 2.63 7.03
CA SER A 53 -9.30 3.08 5.66
C SER A 53 -9.68 4.56 5.57
N PHE A 54 -10.32 5.11 6.60
CA PHE A 54 -10.75 6.50 6.62
C PHE A 54 -9.56 7.44 6.86
N SER A 55 -8.76 7.18 7.88
CA SER A 55 -7.59 8.00 8.18
C SER A 55 -6.57 7.99 7.04
N MET A 56 -6.33 6.82 6.42
CA MET A 56 -5.45 6.72 5.24
C MET A 56 -5.98 7.50 4.03
N ALA A 57 -7.31 7.51 3.80
CA ALA A 57 -7.91 8.27 2.71
C ALA A 57 -7.81 9.77 2.94
N CYS A 58 -8.01 10.24 4.18
CA CYS A 58 -7.82 11.64 4.55
C CYS A 58 -6.37 12.09 4.32
N LEU A 59 -5.39 11.30 4.75
CA LEU A 59 -3.97 11.61 4.55
C LEU A 59 -3.59 11.65 3.06
N ALA A 60 -4.11 10.73 2.25
CA ALA A 60 -3.90 10.76 0.80
C ALA A 60 -4.55 12.01 0.15
N ALA A 61 -5.74 12.42 0.62
CA ALA A 61 -6.39 13.64 0.12
C ALA A 61 -5.63 14.91 0.54
N GLU A 62 -5.14 14.99 1.77
CA GLU A 62 -4.29 16.10 2.23
C GLU A 62 -2.99 16.20 1.42
N GLU A 63 -2.36 15.06 1.13
CA GLU A 63 -1.15 15.02 0.29
C GLU A 63 -1.43 15.49 -1.15
N CYS A 64 -2.61 15.17 -1.69
CA CYS A 64 -3.06 15.68 -2.99
C CYS A 64 -3.18 17.21 -2.98
N LEU A 65 -3.86 17.75 -1.96
CA LEU A 65 -4.16 19.18 -1.83
C LEU A 65 -2.90 20.01 -1.58
N ASN A 66 -1.91 19.47 -0.87
CA ASN A 66 -0.63 20.15 -0.63
C ASN A 66 0.26 20.24 -1.88
N LYS A 67 -0.09 19.54 -2.97
CA LYS A 67 0.64 19.55 -4.25
C LYS A 67 -0.03 20.40 -5.33
N SER A 68 -1.24 20.92 -5.07
CA SER A 68 -2.03 21.75 -5.98
C SER A 68 -1.73 23.24 -5.80
#